data_AF-A0A4P9VMA3-F1
#
_entry.id   AF-A0A4P9VMA3-F1
#
_cell.length_a   1.000
_cell.length_b   1.000
_cell.length_c   1.000
_cell.angle_alpha   90.00
_cell.angle_beta   90.00
_cell.angle_gamma   90.00
#
_symmetry.space_group_name_H-M   'P 1'
#
loop_
_entity.id
_entity.type
_entity.pdbx_description
1 polymer ?
#
loop_
_entity_poly.entity_id
_entity_poly.type
_entity_poly.pdbx_seq_one_letter_code
_entity_poly.pdbx_strand_id
1 'polypeptide(L)'
;MFSYRHIKRVVALFLSAWLVIFGFQASLVQAAMVATDNVISTEQHQVDKEALKAMLAEQAVKDKLASLGVDEADVEKRIDSLTPSELAQFNAQMEEMPAGSGVAEVVVLFLVVFVITDMLCATDIFSFVRCIN
;
A
#
# COMPACT_ATOMS: atom_id res chain seq x y z
N MET A 1 -41.37 -22.79 14.35
CA MET A 1 -40.00 -23.21 14.69
C MET A 1 -38.97 -23.06 13.54
N PHE A 2 -39.36 -22.68 12.31
CA PHE A 2 -38.43 -22.52 11.17
C PHE A 2 -37.68 -21.17 11.14
N SER A 3 -38.31 -20.07 11.58
CA SER A 3 -37.74 -18.72 11.44
C SER A 3 -36.47 -18.48 12.28
N TYR A 4 -36.37 -19.11 13.46
CA TYR A 4 -35.24 -18.92 14.39
C TYR A 4 -33.91 -19.48 13.85
N ARG A 5 -33.96 -20.52 13.01
CA ARG A 5 -32.77 -21.17 12.44
C ARG A 5 -32.19 -20.37 11.27
N HIS A 6 -33.03 -19.66 10.51
CA HIS A 6 -32.60 -18.74 9.46
C HIS A 6 -32.03 -17.44 10.04
N ILE A 7 -32.68 -16.87 11.05
CA ILE A 7 -32.19 -15.67 11.75
C ILE A 7 -30.80 -15.92 12.36
N LYS A 8 -30.59 -17.06 13.03
CA LYS A 8 -29.26 -17.40 13.59
C LYS A 8 -28.18 -17.55 12.52
N ARG A 9 -28.50 -18.07 11.34
CA ARG A 9 -27.55 -18.20 10.23
C ARG A 9 -27.18 -16.84 9.64
N VAL A 10 -28.15 -15.97 9.43
CA VAL A 10 -27.90 -14.61 8.92
C VAL A 10 -27.08 -13.79 9.93
N VAL A 11 -27.42 -13.87 11.22
CA VAL A 11 -26.66 -13.20 12.29
C VAL A 11 -25.23 -13.74 12.40
N ALA A 12 -25.04 -15.05 12.30
CA ALA A 12 -23.71 -15.66 12.34
C ALA A 12 -22.85 -15.25 11.13
N LEU A 13 -23.44 -15.22 9.92
CA LEU A 13 -22.76 -14.75 8.71
C LEU A 13 -22.37 -13.28 8.85
N PHE A 14 -23.28 -12.43 9.34
CA PHE A 14 -23.01 -11.01 9.56
C PHE A 14 -21.87 -10.79 10.58
N LEU A 15 -21.89 -11.50 11.72
CA LEU A 15 -20.82 -11.44 12.73
C LEU A 15 -19.48 -11.94 12.19
N SER A 16 -19.47 -13.02 11.40
CA SER A 16 -18.24 -13.55 10.80
C SER A 16 -17.65 -12.58 9.76
N ALA A 17 -18.48 -11.96 8.93
CA ALA A 17 -18.05 -10.95 7.96
C ALA A 17 -17.50 -9.71 8.67
N TRP A 18 -18.15 -9.26 9.74
CA TRP A 18 -17.68 -8.15 10.56
C TRP A 18 -16.33 -8.43 11.20
N LEU A 19 -16.13 -9.65 11.72
CA LEU A 19 -14.89 -10.06 12.36
C LEU A 19 -13.73 -10.22 11.36
N VAL A 20 -14.00 -10.62 10.11
CA VAL A 20 -12.99 -10.66 9.05
C VAL A 20 -12.63 -9.25 8.57
N ILE A 21 -13.61 -8.37 8.39
CA ILE A 21 -13.38 -6.97 7.98
C ILE A 21 -12.58 -6.21 9.06
N PHE A 22 -12.95 -6.33 10.33
CA PHE A 22 -12.21 -5.71 11.43
C PHE A 22 -10.88 -6.43 11.74
N GLY A 23 -10.81 -7.75 11.55
CA GLY A 23 -9.58 -8.52 11.73
C GLY A 23 -8.50 -8.19 10.70
N PHE A 24 -8.89 -7.85 9.47
CA PHE A 24 -7.95 -7.40 8.44
C PHE A 24 -7.29 -6.06 8.80
N GLN A 25 -8.03 -5.16 9.46
CA GLN A 25 -7.51 -3.87 9.93
C GLN A 25 -6.41 -4.04 11.00
N ALA A 26 -6.43 -5.15 11.75
CA ALA A 26 -5.43 -5.46 12.78
C ALA A 26 -4.15 -6.08 12.22
N SER A 27 -4.09 -6.40 10.93
CA SER A 27 -2.89 -6.98 10.28
C SER A 27 -1.95 -5.95 9.67
N LEU A 28 -2.31 -4.65 9.69
CA LEU A 28 -1.37 -3.54 9.49
C LEU A 28 -0.60 -3.27 10.78
N VAL A 29 0.00 -4.31 11.38
CA VAL A 29 1.06 -4.10 12.36
C VAL A 29 2.30 -3.77 11.54
N GLN A 30 2.64 -2.49 11.55
CA GLN A 30 3.94 -1.94 11.20
C GLN A 30 5.05 -2.95 11.50
N ALA A 31 5.65 -3.53 10.46
CA ALA A 31 6.89 -4.28 10.59
C ALA A 31 8.04 -3.28 10.81
N ALA A 32 8.01 -2.55 11.93
CA ALA A 32 9.19 -1.90 12.45
C ALA A 32 10.05 -2.99 13.09
N MET A 33 10.83 -3.67 12.26
CA MET A 33 11.97 -4.45 12.72
C MET A 33 12.81 -3.53 13.61
N VAL A 34 12.84 -3.78 14.92
CA VAL A 34 13.79 -3.13 15.83
C VAL A 34 15.17 -3.68 15.48
N ALA A 35 15.80 -3.08 14.48
CA ALA A 35 17.12 -3.45 14.00
C ALA A 35 18.17 -2.71 14.84
N THR A 36 18.59 -3.36 15.92
CA THR A 36 19.92 -3.23 16.57
C THR A 36 20.67 -1.91 16.27
N ASP A 37 20.27 -0.85 16.96
CA ASP A 37 20.49 0.57 16.63
C ASP A 37 21.94 1.10 16.51
N ASN A 38 23.00 0.33 16.76
CA ASN A 38 24.29 0.98 17.08
C ASN A 38 25.44 0.70 16.11
N VAL A 39 25.27 -0.12 15.07
CA VAL A 39 26.37 -0.44 14.12
C VAL A 39 25.95 -0.40 12.64
N ILE A 40 24.66 -0.39 12.31
CA ILE A 40 24.17 -0.51 10.91
C ILE A 40 23.85 0.84 10.27
N SER A 41 23.72 1.92 11.05
CA SER A 41 23.31 3.24 10.56
C SER A 41 24.18 3.74 9.40
N THR A 42 25.51 3.67 9.51
CA THR A 42 26.42 4.16 8.46
C THR A 42 26.30 3.43 7.11
N GLU A 43 26.05 2.12 7.12
CA GLU A 43 25.88 1.32 5.89
C GLU A 43 24.49 1.55 5.28
N GLN A 44 23.45 1.62 6.12
CA GLN A 44 22.09 1.91 5.69
C GLN A 44 22.01 3.27 4.95
N HIS A 45 22.73 4.28 5.44
CA HIS A 45 22.74 5.61 4.82
C HIS A 45 23.34 5.65 3.41
N GLN A 46 24.33 4.80 3.12
CA GLN A 46 24.89 4.71 1.76
C GLN A 46 23.88 4.02 0.82
N VAL A 47 23.26 2.93 1.29
CA VAL A 47 22.22 2.22 0.55
C VAL A 47 21.01 3.13 0.28
N ASP A 48 20.60 3.95 1.24
CA ASP A 48 19.49 4.90 1.09
C ASP A 48 19.81 5.99 0.05
N LYS A 49 21.04 6.51 0.02
CA LYS A 49 21.48 7.48 -1.00
C LYS A 49 21.53 6.85 -2.39
N GLU A 50 22.02 5.63 -2.51
CA GLU A 50 22.04 4.89 -3.78
C GLU A 50 20.64 4.58 -4.30
N ALA A 51 19.70 4.24 -3.41
CA ALA A 51 18.30 4.05 -3.76
C ALA A 51 17.68 5.35 -4.33
N LEU A 52 17.93 6.50 -3.71
CA LEU A 52 17.46 7.79 -4.24
C LEU A 52 18.08 8.13 -5.59
N LYS A 53 19.37 7.83 -5.80
CA LYS A 53 20.03 8.01 -7.11
C LYS A 53 19.43 7.07 -8.17
N ALA A 54 19.07 5.85 -7.81
CA ALA A 54 18.40 4.91 -8.70
C ALA A 54 16.99 5.39 -9.10
N MET A 55 16.24 5.97 -8.16
CA MET A 55 14.94 6.60 -8.46
C MET A 55 15.09 7.84 -9.34
N LEU A 56 16.10 8.68 -9.10
CA LEU A 56 16.42 9.83 -9.95
C LEU A 56 16.77 9.39 -11.39
N ALA A 57 17.39 8.22 -11.54
CA ALA A 57 17.73 7.66 -12.84
C ALA A 57 16.51 7.15 -13.63
N GLU A 58 15.34 7.03 -13.01
CA GLU A 58 14.11 6.58 -13.67
C GLU A 58 13.58 7.64 -14.64
N GLN A 59 13.29 7.23 -15.89
CA GLN A 59 12.89 8.15 -16.97
C GLN A 59 11.69 9.02 -16.60
N ALA A 60 10.70 8.46 -15.90
CA ALA A 60 9.51 9.19 -15.45
C ALA A 60 9.86 10.33 -14.47
N VAL A 61 10.84 10.11 -13.60
CA VAL A 61 11.30 11.12 -12.62
C VAL A 61 12.10 12.20 -13.35
N LYS A 62 12.99 11.83 -14.28
CA LYS A 62 13.73 12.77 -15.12
C LYS A 62 12.79 13.69 -15.92
N ASP A 63 11.80 13.11 -16.60
CA ASP A 63 10.83 13.86 -17.39
C ASP A 63 10.02 14.81 -16.50
N LYS A 64 9.67 14.37 -15.28
CA LYS A 64 8.97 15.20 -14.30
C LYS A 64 9.85 16.35 -13.80
N LEU A 65 11.11 16.12 -13.47
CA LEU A 65 12.05 17.16 -13.04
C LEU A 65 12.33 18.17 -14.16
N ALA A 66 12.51 17.69 -15.38
CA ALA A 66 12.66 18.52 -16.57
C ALA A 66 11.41 19.39 -16.80
N SER A 67 10.20 18.85 -16.59
CA SER A 67 8.96 19.62 -16.68
C SER A 67 8.85 20.75 -15.64
N LEU A 68 9.56 20.62 -14.52
CA LEU A 68 9.65 21.62 -13.45
C LEU A 68 10.85 22.56 -13.64
N GLY A 69 11.65 22.38 -14.69
CA GLY A 69 12.85 23.18 -14.97
C GLY A 69 14.02 22.89 -14.02
N VAL A 70 14.04 21.72 -13.39
CA VAL A 70 15.08 21.30 -12.45
C VAL A 70 16.08 20.39 -13.17
N ASP A 71 17.38 20.73 -13.07
CA ASP A 71 18.47 19.92 -13.62
C ASP A 71 18.79 18.71 -12.72
N GLU A 72 19.03 17.55 -13.34
CA GLU A 72 19.34 16.29 -12.63
C GLU A 72 20.60 16.40 -11.77
N ALA A 73 21.64 17.09 -12.27
CA ALA A 73 22.92 17.22 -11.58
C ALA A 73 22.80 18.08 -10.30
N ASP A 74 21.85 19.01 -10.27
CA ASP A 74 21.58 19.82 -9.08
C ASP A 74 20.83 19.03 -8.00
N VAL A 75 19.99 18.08 -8.40
CA VAL A 75 19.31 17.16 -7.46
C VAL A 75 20.29 16.15 -6.89
N GLU A 76 21.19 15.60 -7.71
CA GLU A 76 22.21 14.65 -7.24
C GLU A 76 23.13 15.28 -6.18
N LYS A 77 23.60 16.51 -6.41
CA LYS A 77 24.40 17.26 -5.42
C LYS A 77 23.67 17.46 -4.10
N ARG A 78 22.34 17.68 -4.16
CA ARG A 78 21.52 17.83 -2.95
C ARG A 78 21.44 16.52 -2.18
N ILE A 79 21.18 15.40 -2.87
CA ILE A 79 21.15 14.05 -2.27
C ILE A 79 22.50 13.74 -1.60
N ASP A 80 23.61 14.06 -2.27
CA ASP A 80 24.94 13.85 -1.70
C ASP A 80 25.19 14.72 -0.46
N SER A 81 24.67 15.95 -0.45
CA SER A 81 24.78 16.89 0.68
C SER A 81 23.87 16.58 1.88
N LEU A 82 22.87 15.69 1.73
CA LEU A 82 21.95 15.36 2.81
C LEU A 82 22.70 14.68 3.97
N THR A 83 22.45 15.20 5.17
CA THR A 83 22.92 14.59 6.41
C THR A 83 22.07 13.35 6.74
N PRO A 84 22.62 12.41 7.53
CA PRO A 84 21.88 11.20 7.92
C PRO A 84 20.50 11.48 8.57
N SER A 85 20.42 12.53 9.38
CA SER A 85 19.17 12.95 10.03
C SER A 85 18.14 13.51 9.05
N GLU A 86 18.59 14.25 8.03
CA GLU A 86 17.71 14.81 7.00
C GLU A 86 17.19 13.73 6.06
N LEU A 87 18.03 12.75 5.73
CA LEU A 87 17.63 11.60 4.92
C LEU A 87 16.57 10.75 5.60
N ALA A 88 16.74 10.46 6.91
CA ALA A 88 15.74 9.73 7.69
C ALA A 88 14.41 10.48 7.78
N GLN A 89 14.44 11.81 7.96
CA GLN A 89 13.24 12.64 8.00
C GLN A 89 12.55 12.75 6.63
N PHE A 90 13.31 12.74 5.55
CA PHE A 90 12.79 12.73 4.19
C PHE A 90 12.11 11.40 3.85
N ASN A 91 12.74 10.27 4.18
CA ASN A 91 12.16 8.94 3.98
C ASN A 91 10.87 8.76 4.79
N ALA A 92 10.85 9.22 6.05
CA ALA A 92 9.64 9.20 6.87
C ALA A 92 8.48 9.98 6.21
N GLN A 93 8.76 11.15 5.61
CA GLN A 93 7.75 11.91 4.86
C GLN A 93 7.32 11.21 3.56
N MET A 94 8.22 10.50 2.89
CA MET A 94 7.88 9.73 1.70
C MET A 94 6.99 8.52 2.02
N GLU A 95 7.19 7.88 3.18
CA GLU A 95 6.30 6.82 3.68
C GLU A 95 4.94 7.37 4.12
N GLU A 96 4.91 8.59 4.66
CA GLU A 96 3.69 9.24 5.15
C GLU A 96 2.83 9.83 4.03
N MET A 97 3.45 10.19 2.89
CA MET A 97 2.72 10.40 1.65
C MET A 97 2.12 9.06 1.22
N PRO A 98 0.80 8.96 0.97
CA PRO A 98 0.18 7.71 0.54
C PRO A 98 0.73 7.32 -0.83
N ALA A 99 1.85 6.59 -0.80
CA ALA A 99 2.53 5.99 -1.93
C ALA A 99 1.66 4.85 -2.42
N GLY A 100 0.57 5.18 -3.10
CA GLY A 100 -0.33 4.17 -3.62
C GLY A 100 -1.82 4.42 -3.52
N SER A 101 -2.31 5.67 -3.64
CA SER A 101 -3.64 5.86 -4.28
C SER A 101 -3.60 5.52 -5.78
N GLY A 102 -2.89 4.44 -6.12
CA GLY A 102 -2.65 3.99 -7.47
C GLY A 102 -3.91 3.35 -8.03
N VAL A 103 -4.05 3.45 -9.35
CA VAL A 103 -5.09 2.74 -10.12
C VAL A 103 -5.17 1.26 -9.72
N ALA A 104 -4.04 0.64 -9.35
CA ALA A 104 -4.00 -0.74 -8.89
C ALA A 104 -4.86 -1.00 -7.63
N GLU A 105 -4.78 -0.15 -6.60
CA GLU A 105 -5.56 -0.33 -5.37
C GLU A 105 -7.07 -0.16 -5.64
N VAL A 106 -7.41 0.84 -6.45
CA VAL A 106 -8.80 1.09 -6.89
C VAL A 106 -9.34 -0.09 -7.71
N VAL A 107 -8.55 -0.62 -8.65
CA VAL A 107 -8.92 -1.77 -9.47
C VAL A 107 -9.12 -3.02 -8.61
N VAL A 108 -8.25 -3.26 -7.64
CA VAL A 108 -8.39 -4.38 -6.70
C VAL A 108 -9.67 -4.24 -5.86
N LEU A 109 -9.98 -3.04 -5.36
CA LEU A 109 -11.21 -2.78 -4.62
C LEU A 109 -12.45 -3.10 -5.46
N PHE A 110 -12.54 -2.60 -6.69
CA PHE A 110 -13.67 -2.87 -7.58
C PHE A 110 -13.79 -4.36 -7.94
N LEU A 111 -12.66 -5.04 -8.16
CA LEU A 111 -12.64 -6.48 -8.43
C LEU A 111 -13.27 -7.25 -7.27
N VAL A 112 -12.90 -6.95 -6.03
CA VAL A 112 -13.47 -7.61 -4.84
C VAL A 112 -14.96 -7.34 -4.71
N VAL A 113 -15.40 -6.09 -4.88
CA VAL A 113 -16.82 -5.73 -4.81
C VAL A 113 -17.65 -6.45 -5.87
N PHE A 114 -17.20 -6.49 -7.13
CA PHE A 114 -17.91 -7.19 -8.19
C PHE A 114 -17.96 -8.70 -7.98
N VAL A 115 -16.87 -9.33 -7.54
CA VAL A 115 -16.86 -10.77 -7.23
C VAL A 115 -17.88 -11.12 -6.13
N ILE A 116 -18.00 -10.29 -5.09
CA ILE A 116 -18.99 -10.49 -4.03
C ILE A 116 -20.42 -10.31 -4.56
N THR A 117 -20.65 -9.26 -5.35
CA THR A 117 -21.96 -8.95 -5.92
C THR A 117 -22.43 -10.04 -6.89
N ASP A 118 -21.50 -10.66 -7.59
CA ASP A 118 -21.72 -11.81 -8.48
C ASP A 118 -22.08 -13.10 -7.71
N MET A 119 -21.35 -13.40 -6.62
CA MET A 119 -21.71 -14.52 -5.72
C MET A 119 -23.12 -14.40 -5.12
N LEU A 120 -23.59 -13.17 -4.89
CA LEU A 120 -24.92 -12.85 -4.37
C LEU A 120 -26.02 -12.83 -5.45
N CYS A 121 -25.69 -13.13 -6.72
CA CYS A 121 -26.59 -13.05 -7.88
C CYS A 121 -27.17 -11.64 -8.12
N ALA A 122 -26.51 -10.60 -7.62
CA ALA A 122 -26.93 -9.21 -7.90
C ALA A 122 -26.35 -8.71 -9.24
N THR A 123 -25.26 -9.31 -9.72
CA THR A 123 -24.64 -9.08 -11.04
C THR A 123 -24.16 -10.40 -11.63
N ASP A 124 -23.90 -10.44 -12.95
CA ASP A 124 -23.26 -11.58 -13.65
C ASP A 124 -22.18 -11.01 -14.58
N ILE A 125 -20.99 -10.78 -14.03
CA ILE A 125 -19.84 -10.18 -14.74
C ILE A 125 -18.74 -11.23 -14.96
N PHE A 126 -18.61 -12.18 -14.04
CA PHE A 126 -17.56 -13.19 -14.03
C PHE A 126 -18.14 -14.59 -14.20
N SER A 127 -17.98 -15.17 -15.39
CA SER A 127 -18.44 -16.53 -15.71
C SER A 127 -17.88 -17.67 -14.84
N PHE A 128 -16.83 -17.41 -14.05
CA PHE A 128 -16.24 -18.36 -13.12
C PHE A 128 -16.84 -18.26 -11.70
N VAL A 129 -17.56 -17.18 -11.38
CA VAL A 129 -18.24 -17.03 -10.10
C VAL A 129 -19.60 -17.70 -10.18
N ARG A 130 -19.89 -18.58 -9.22
CA ARG A 130 -21.18 -19.28 -9.16
C ARG A 130 -22.04 -18.67 -8.06
N CYS A 131 -23.26 -18.33 -8.43
CA CYS A 131 -24.33 -18.01 -7.51
C CYS A 131 -24.44 -19.03 -6.37
N ILE A 132 -24.39 -18.56 -5.13
CA ILE A 132 -24.48 -19.41 -3.94
C ILE A 132 -25.93 -19.60 -3.44
N ASN A 133 -26.87 -18.82 -3.98
CA ASN A 133 -28.30 -18.84 -3.64
C ASN A 133 -29.15 -19.25 -4.84
#